data_AF-A0A2P5FSP6-F1
#
_entry.id   AF-A0A2P5FSP6-F1
#
_cell.length_a   1.000
_cell.length_b   1.000
_cell.length_c   1.000
_cell.angle_alpha   90.00
_cell.angle_beta   90.00
_cell.angle_gamma   90.00
#
_symmetry.space_group_name_H-M   'P 1'
#
loop_
_entity.id
_entity.type
_entity.pdbx_description
1 polymer ?
#
loop_
_entity_poly.entity_id
_entity_poly.type
_entity_poly.pdbx_seq_one_letter_code
_entity_poly.pdbx_strand_id
1 'polypeptide(L)'
;MYEVKSFNCPAYGKFSNDSHRLATLQLDAELQNWHTCFATYVSSQKAYVEALSGWLFKFVTPETELYSNGGPLLSTCRINAPPLLVMCHDWLVCLNKLPDTGVTYAMKSFRKDVRALLVKQAEEQEQKRKVDGLAKELDRKVMAFQRAERSVLDSKLSRQEAEMHVRSRIEYLMEKREQLDMFRKRTDMEKVKHQTNMHETQQIAVNGFQTGFSSVFESLAEFSQVAVKMYVELMTFCENSVADEKSSNTSSKE
;
A
#
# COMPACT_ATOMS: atom_id res chain seq x y z
N MET A 1 -19.41 15.53 9.06
CA MET A 1 -18.39 14.49 8.84
C MET A 1 -18.59 13.40 9.87
N TYR A 2 -18.99 12.20 9.46
CA TYR A 2 -19.06 11.06 10.37
C TYR A 2 -17.66 10.47 10.49
N GLU A 3 -17.04 10.72 11.63
CA GLU A 3 -15.79 10.09 12.05
C GLU A 3 -16.07 8.59 12.27
N VAL A 4 -15.53 7.72 11.42
CA VAL A 4 -15.63 6.27 11.59
C VAL A 4 -14.69 5.89 12.73
N LYS A 5 -15.21 5.88 13.96
CA LYS A 5 -14.42 5.72 15.20
C LYS A 5 -13.97 4.29 15.50
N SER A 6 -14.39 3.28 14.73
CA SER A 6 -13.77 1.95 14.79
C SER A 6 -14.31 1.04 13.69
N PHE A 7 -13.40 0.38 12.96
CA PHE A 7 -13.70 -0.88 12.30
C PHE A 7 -13.66 -1.99 13.37
N ASN A 8 -14.78 -2.22 14.05
CA ASN A 8 -14.94 -3.39 14.90
C ASN A 8 -15.15 -4.63 14.03
N CYS A 9 -14.06 -5.14 13.48
CA CYS A 9 -14.02 -6.49 12.91
C CYS A 9 -13.78 -7.48 14.06
N PRO A 10 -14.59 -8.56 14.21
CA PRO A 10 -14.39 -9.62 15.21
C PRO A 10 -13.10 -10.46 14.99
N ALA A 11 -12.17 -9.95 14.16
CA ALA A 11 -10.85 -10.49 13.89
C ALA A 11 -9.70 -9.75 14.59
N TYR A 12 -10.00 -8.72 15.40
CA TYR A 12 -8.98 -8.04 16.22
C TYR A 12 -8.23 -9.08 17.08
N GLY A 13 -6.92 -9.21 16.87
CA GLY A 13 -6.07 -10.20 17.55
C GLY A 13 -6.03 -11.60 16.93
N LYS A 14 -6.45 -11.79 15.67
CA LYS A 14 -6.30 -13.07 14.95
C LYS A 14 -4.97 -13.12 14.19
N PHE A 15 -4.29 -14.25 14.33
CA PHE A 15 -3.12 -14.64 13.56
C PHE A 15 -3.24 -14.32 12.06
N SER A 16 -2.16 -13.84 11.44
CA SER A 16 -2.04 -13.71 9.99
C SER A 16 -2.06 -15.07 9.30
N ASN A 17 -3.22 -15.45 8.79
CA ASN A 17 -3.43 -16.68 8.04
C ASN A 17 -3.27 -16.45 6.52
N ASP A 18 -3.41 -17.52 5.74
CA ASP A 18 -3.23 -17.46 4.29
C ASP A 18 -4.26 -16.54 3.62
N SER A 19 -5.47 -16.41 4.18
CA SER A 19 -6.47 -15.46 3.66
C SER A 19 -6.06 -14.00 3.88
N HIS A 20 -5.49 -13.65 5.04
CA HIS A 20 -4.98 -12.30 5.29
C HIS A 20 -3.83 -11.97 4.34
N ARG A 21 -2.89 -12.91 4.15
CA ARG A 21 -1.77 -12.73 3.23
C ARG A 21 -2.22 -12.62 1.78
N LEU A 22 -3.20 -13.41 1.35
CA LEU A 22 -3.79 -13.30 0.01
C LEU A 22 -4.46 -11.93 -0.18
N ALA A 23 -5.23 -11.45 0.79
CA ALA A 23 -5.84 -10.13 0.72
C ALA A 23 -4.80 -9.01 0.63
N THR A 24 -3.69 -9.10 1.38
CA THR A 24 -2.59 -8.13 1.31
C THR A 24 -1.86 -8.18 -0.05
N LEU A 25 -1.70 -9.37 -0.64
CA LEU A 25 -1.15 -9.52 -2.00
C LEU A 25 -2.06 -8.90 -3.07
N GLN A 26 -3.37 -9.14 -2.96
CA GLN A 26 -4.36 -8.53 -3.85
C GLN A 26 -4.34 -7.01 -3.73
N LEU A 27 -4.23 -6.48 -2.50
CA LEU A 27 -4.08 -5.05 -2.27
C LEU A 27 -2.82 -4.47 -2.94
N ASP A 28 -1.65 -5.13 -2.86
CA ASP A 28 -0.44 -4.68 -3.57
C ASP A 28 -0.65 -4.61 -5.10
N ALA A 29 -1.34 -5.61 -5.65
CA ALA A 29 -1.65 -5.67 -7.07
C ALA A 29 -2.61 -4.55 -7.50
N GLU A 30 -3.69 -4.33 -6.75
CA GLU A 30 -4.65 -3.28 -7.03
C GLU A 30 -4.06 -1.88 -6.84
N LEU A 31 -3.19 -1.67 -5.85
CA LEU A 31 -2.47 -0.40 -5.70
C LEU A 31 -1.55 -0.12 -6.89
N GLN A 32 -0.87 -1.15 -7.42
CA GLN A 32 -0.06 -1.01 -8.62
C GLN A 32 -0.92 -0.72 -9.86
N ASN A 33 -2.05 -1.41 -9.99
CA ASN A 33 -3.00 -1.17 -11.06
C ASN A 33 -3.50 0.29 -11.01
N TRP A 34 -3.97 0.73 -9.84
CA TRP A 34 -4.44 2.09 -9.61
C TRP A 34 -3.38 3.15 -9.95
N HIS A 35 -2.15 2.97 -9.48
CA HIS A 35 -1.02 3.84 -9.82
C HIS A 35 -0.80 3.93 -11.34
N THR A 36 -0.84 2.79 -12.03
CA THR A 36 -0.61 2.72 -13.48
C THR A 36 -1.76 3.39 -14.24
N CYS A 37 -3.01 3.13 -13.85
CA CYS A 37 -4.19 3.77 -14.41
C CYS A 37 -4.15 5.29 -14.23
N PHE A 38 -3.82 5.78 -13.04
CA PHE A 38 -3.73 7.21 -12.75
C PHE A 38 -2.63 7.88 -13.60
N ALA A 39 -1.43 7.31 -13.63
CA ALA A 39 -0.34 7.84 -14.45
C ALA A 39 -0.69 7.85 -15.95
N THR A 40 -1.37 6.80 -16.43
CA THR A 40 -1.84 6.72 -17.82
C THR A 40 -2.91 7.76 -18.10
N TYR A 41 -3.85 7.97 -17.18
CA TYR A 41 -4.91 8.98 -17.30
C TYR A 41 -4.35 10.40 -17.44
N VAL A 42 -3.37 10.77 -16.61
CA VAL A 42 -2.76 12.10 -16.66
C VAL A 42 -1.91 12.28 -17.92
N SER A 43 -1.07 11.29 -18.25
CA SER A 43 -0.24 11.36 -19.46
C SER A 43 -1.08 11.39 -20.75
N SER A 44 -2.18 10.66 -20.79
CA SER A 44 -3.11 10.67 -21.94
C SER A 44 -3.77 12.03 -22.13
N GLN A 45 -4.16 12.72 -21.04
CA GLN A 45 -4.67 14.08 -21.13
C GLN A 45 -3.62 15.06 -21.67
N LYS A 46 -2.40 15.01 -21.13
CA LYS A 46 -1.28 15.86 -21.58
C LYS A 46 -1.01 15.64 -23.06
N ALA A 47 -0.86 14.38 -23.49
CA ALA A 47 -0.61 14.01 -24.88
C ALA A 47 -1.74 14.43 -25.82
N TYR A 48 -3.01 14.32 -25.39
CA TYR A 48 -4.15 14.78 -26.17
C TYR A 48 -4.10 16.29 -26.44
N VAL A 49 -3.86 17.09 -25.40
CA VAL A 49 -3.80 18.56 -25.54
C VAL A 49 -2.57 18.99 -26.33
N GLU A 50 -1.44 18.31 -26.16
CA GLU A 50 -0.24 18.50 -26.99
C GLU A 50 -0.53 18.26 -28.47
N ALA A 51 -1.18 17.13 -28.79
CA ALA A 51 -1.54 16.80 -30.17
C ALA A 51 -2.52 17.82 -30.76
N LEU A 52 -3.51 18.26 -29.98
CA LEU A 52 -4.47 19.28 -30.40
C LEU A 52 -3.81 20.64 -30.65
N SER A 53 -2.95 21.09 -29.74
CA SER A 53 -2.20 22.35 -29.87
C SER A 53 -1.27 22.30 -31.10
N GLY A 54 -0.54 21.21 -31.28
CA GLY A 54 0.34 21.01 -32.44
C GLY A 54 -0.41 20.91 -33.76
N TRP A 55 -1.62 20.33 -33.77
CA TRP A 55 -2.49 20.32 -34.94
C TRP A 55 -2.95 21.73 -35.29
N LEU A 56 -3.48 22.50 -34.32
CA LEU A 56 -3.95 23.87 -34.53
C LEU A 56 -2.85 24.80 -35.03
N PHE A 57 -1.64 24.68 -34.48
CA PHE A 57 -0.50 25.51 -34.88
C PHE A 57 -0.24 25.43 -36.40
N LYS A 58 -0.37 24.24 -36.99
CA LYS A 58 -0.18 24.03 -38.43
C LYS A 58 -1.19 24.76 -39.32
N PHE A 59 -2.39 25.08 -38.82
CA PHE A 59 -3.40 25.82 -39.58
C PHE A 59 -3.29 27.33 -39.42
N VAL A 60 -2.67 27.79 -38.33
CA VAL A 60 -2.56 29.22 -37.99
C VAL A 60 -1.34 29.86 -38.60
N THR A 61 -0.24 29.13 -38.79
CA THR A 61 0.97 29.66 -39.43
C THR A 61 0.84 29.54 -40.96
N PRO A 62 0.76 30.65 -41.72
CA PRO A 62 0.95 30.58 -43.16
C PRO A 62 2.39 30.10 -43.43
N GLU A 63 2.55 29.24 -44.43
CA GLU A 63 3.81 28.61 -44.87
C GLU A 63 4.95 29.64 -45.14
N THR A 64 4.62 30.93 -45.20
CA THR A 64 5.48 32.06 -45.53
C THR A 64 6.35 32.61 -44.38
N GLU A 65 6.01 32.38 -43.10
CA GLU A 65 6.80 32.93 -41.96
C GLU A 65 7.89 31.99 -41.44
N LEU A 66 7.94 30.73 -41.89
CA LEU A 66 8.92 29.75 -41.43
C LEU A 66 10.36 30.00 -41.94
N TYR A 67 10.54 30.90 -42.92
CA TYR A 67 11.84 31.16 -43.54
C TYR A 67 12.54 32.44 -43.10
N SER A 68 11.92 33.26 -42.26
CA SER A 68 12.54 34.51 -41.82
C SER A 68 12.50 34.63 -40.30
N ASN A 69 13.70 34.58 -39.72
CA ASN A 69 14.05 35.01 -38.36
C ASN A 69 14.03 33.93 -37.26
N GLY A 70 15.23 33.45 -36.92
CA GLY A 70 15.53 32.51 -35.84
C GLY A 70 15.44 33.11 -34.43
N GLY A 71 14.28 33.68 -34.08
CA GLY A 71 13.90 34.03 -32.70
C GLY A 71 12.90 33.04 -32.11
N PRO A 72 12.58 33.10 -30.80
CA PRO A 72 11.57 32.21 -30.20
C PRO A 72 10.19 32.52 -30.80
N LEU A 73 9.75 31.68 -31.74
CA LEU A 73 8.49 31.81 -32.50
C LEU A 73 7.23 32.02 -31.63
N LEU A 74 7.27 31.60 -30.36
CA LEU A 74 6.13 31.62 -29.45
C LEU A 74 5.78 33.03 -28.92
N SER A 75 6.74 33.95 -28.86
CA SER A 75 6.52 35.29 -28.27
C SER A 75 5.84 36.26 -29.25
N THR A 76 6.16 36.17 -30.55
CA THR A 76 5.56 36.99 -31.61
C THR A 76 4.19 36.46 -32.03
N CYS A 77 3.97 35.14 -31.95
CA CYS A 77 2.69 34.52 -32.33
C CYS A 77 1.53 34.92 -31.40
N ARG A 78 1.78 35.21 -30.11
CA ARG A 78 0.71 35.63 -29.17
C ARG A 78 -0.03 36.92 -29.56
N ILE A 79 0.59 37.81 -30.34
CA ILE A 79 0.00 39.13 -30.65
C ILE A 79 -1.12 39.02 -31.71
N ASN A 80 -1.08 37.99 -32.58
CA ASN A 80 -2.06 37.77 -33.65
C ASN A 80 -2.62 36.32 -33.70
N ALA A 81 -2.34 35.49 -32.69
CA ALA A 81 -2.83 34.11 -32.65
C ALA A 81 -4.34 34.07 -32.38
N PRO A 82 -5.09 33.18 -33.05
CA PRO A 82 -6.49 32.93 -32.72
C PRO A 82 -6.63 32.56 -31.24
N PRO A 83 -7.68 33.05 -30.53
CA PRO A 83 -7.89 32.76 -29.12
C PRO A 83 -7.85 31.27 -28.77
N LEU A 84 -8.32 30.43 -29.70
CA LEU A 84 -8.28 28.97 -29.57
C LEU A 84 -6.86 28.41 -29.43
N LEU A 85 -5.88 28.96 -30.17
CA LEU A 85 -4.49 28.52 -30.10
C LEU A 85 -3.86 28.90 -28.75
N VAL A 86 -4.13 30.12 -28.27
CA VAL A 86 -3.68 30.61 -26.97
C VAL A 86 -4.29 29.77 -25.84
N MET A 87 -5.58 29.48 -25.92
CA MET A 87 -6.29 28.61 -24.96
C MET A 87 -5.69 27.20 -24.89
N CYS A 88 -5.43 26.55 -26.04
CA CYS A 88 -4.82 25.22 -26.04
C CYS A 88 -3.40 25.22 -25.47
N HIS A 89 -2.61 26.26 -25.76
CA HIS A 89 -1.28 26.42 -25.17
C HIS A 89 -1.37 26.59 -23.64
N ASP A 90 -2.23 27.48 -23.16
CA ASP A 90 -2.36 27.74 -21.72
C ASP A 90 -2.97 26.54 -20.99
N TRP A 91 -3.87 25.78 -21.63
CA TRP A 91 -4.37 24.50 -21.10
C TRP A 91 -3.23 23.50 -20.90
N LEU A 92 -2.35 23.36 -21.89
CA LEU A 92 -1.18 22.48 -21.78
C LEU A 92 -0.23 22.92 -20.66
N VAL A 93 0.06 24.22 -20.57
CA VAL A 93 0.91 24.78 -19.51
C VAL A 93 0.33 24.47 -18.13
N CYS A 94 -0.99 24.62 -17.96
CA CYS A 94 -1.63 24.33 -16.69
C CYS A 94 -1.69 22.83 -16.38
N LEU A 95 -1.97 21.97 -17.36
CA LEU A 95 -1.92 20.51 -17.18
C LEU A 95 -0.54 20.04 -16.72
N ASN A 96 0.52 20.64 -17.23
CA ASN A 96 1.90 20.33 -16.83
C ASN A 96 2.26 20.79 -15.42
N LYS A 97 1.47 21.69 -14.81
CA LYS A 97 1.63 22.15 -13.43
C LYS A 97 0.80 21.36 -12.42
N LEU A 98 -0.03 20.41 -12.86
CA LEU A 98 -0.81 19.58 -11.95
C LEU A 98 0.11 18.76 -11.01
N PRO A 99 -0.28 18.55 -9.74
CA PRO A 99 0.53 17.82 -8.77
C PRO A 99 0.39 16.29 -8.93
N ASP A 100 0.42 15.77 -10.17
CA ASP A 100 0.27 14.33 -10.44
C ASP A 100 1.43 13.49 -9.91
N THR A 101 2.61 14.09 -9.77
CA THR A 101 3.79 13.46 -9.16
C THR A 101 3.59 13.19 -7.67
N GLY A 102 2.86 14.06 -6.95
CA GLY A 102 2.52 13.87 -5.54
C GLY A 102 1.63 12.63 -5.34
N VAL A 103 0.59 12.49 -6.15
CA VAL A 103 -0.31 11.34 -6.14
C VAL A 103 0.44 10.03 -6.44
N THR A 104 1.24 10.01 -7.51
CA THR A 104 2.01 8.81 -7.89
C THR A 104 3.05 8.43 -6.83
N TYR A 105 3.67 9.42 -6.17
CA TYR A 105 4.57 9.20 -5.04
C TYR A 105 3.84 8.59 -3.84
N ALA A 106 2.70 9.16 -3.43
CA ALA A 106 1.91 8.64 -2.30
C ALA A 106 1.49 7.19 -2.53
N MET A 107 1.00 6.86 -3.73
CA MET A 107 0.63 5.48 -4.09
C MET A 107 1.84 4.53 -4.04
N LYS A 108 2.99 4.95 -4.56
CA LYS A 108 4.23 4.15 -4.49
C LYS A 108 4.70 3.94 -3.05
N SER A 109 4.60 4.97 -2.21
CA SER A 109 4.96 4.89 -0.79
C SER A 109 4.05 3.90 -0.07
N PHE A 110 2.74 4.05 -0.23
CA PHE A 110 1.77 3.14 0.39
C PHE A 110 2.00 1.69 -0.04
N ARG A 111 2.31 1.46 -1.32
CA ARG A 111 2.66 0.13 -1.81
C ARG A 111 3.90 -0.46 -1.11
N LYS A 112 4.92 0.35 -0.80
CA LYS A 112 6.09 -0.12 -0.03
C LYS A 112 5.68 -0.57 1.38
N ASP A 113 4.76 0.14 2.03
CA ASP A 113 4.25 -0.21 3.35
C ASP A 113 3.46 -1.53 3.31
N VAL A 114 2.62 -1.73 2.29
CA VAL A 114 1.90 -3.00 2.06
C VAL A 114 2.88 -4.17 1.85
N ARG A 115 3.98 -3.95 1.13
CA ARG A 115 5.03 -4.98 0.96
C ARG A 115 5.78 -5.28 2.25
N ALA A 116 6.06 -4.27 3.06
CA ALA A 116 6.65 -4.48 4.38
C ALA A 116 5.71 -5.30 5.29
N LEU A 117 4.40 -5.04 5.21
CA LEU A 117 3.39 -5.84 5.90
C LEU A 117 3.40 -7.31 5.42
N LEU A 118 3.52 -7.57 4.12
CA LEU A 118 3.61 -8.95 3.60
C LEU A 118 4.79 -9.74 4.18
N VAL A 119 5.93 -9.07 4.37
CA VAL A 119 7.11 -9.68 5.01
C VAL A 119 6.81 -10.01 6.47
N LYS A 120 6.19 -9.08 7.20
CA LYS A 120 5.82 -9.28 8.62
C LYS A 120 4.80 -10.40 8.81
N GLN A 121 3.80 -10.46 7.94
CA GLN A 121 2.84 -11.56 7.90
C GLN A 121 3.53 -12.92 7.66
N ALA A 122 4.54 -12.98 6.80
CA ALA A 122 5.30 -14.21 6.57
C ALA A 122 6.15 -14.62 7.78
N GLU A 123 6.79 -13.66 8.45
CA GLU A 123 7.52 -13.88 9.71
C GLU A 123 6.60 -14.42 10.83
N GLU A 124 5.40 -13.85 10.95
CA GLU A 124 4.38 -14.32 11.91
C GLU A 124 3.94 -15.76 11.61
N GLN A 125 3.70 -16.08 10.32
CA GLN A 125 3.34 -17.43 9.88
C GLN A 125 4.42 -18.46 10.19
N GLU A 126 5.68 -18.13 9.93
CA GLU A 126 6.78 -19.03 10.22
C GLU A 126 6.93 -19.28 11.73
N GLN A 127 6.80 -18.21 12.53
CA GLN A 127 6.80 -18.33 13.99
C GLN A 127 5.63 -19.19 14.50
N LYS A 128 4.44 -19.10 13.88
CA LYS A 128 3.29 -19.96 14.20
C LYS A 128 3.56 -21.43 13.87
N ARG A 129 4.12 -21.73 12.69
CA ARG A 129 4.49 -23.10 12.30
C ARG A 129 5.48 -23.72 13.30
N LYS A 130 6.44 -22.93 13.77
CA LYS A 130 7.39 -23.34 14.81
C LYS A 130 6.69 -23.67 16.13
N VAL A 131 5.77 -22.82 16.58
CA VAL A 131 4.95 -23.07 17.79
C VAL A 131 4.13 -24.35 17.65
N ASP A 132 3.47 -24.55 16.50
CA ASP A 132 2.66 -25.75 16.25
C ASP A 132 3.49 -27.02 16.21
N GLY A 133 4.69 -26.96 15.62
CA GLY A 133 5.64 -28.06 15.63
C GLY A 133 6.10 -28.43 17.04
N LEU A 134 6.44 -27.42 17.85
CA LEU A 134 6.85 -27.62 19.25
C LEU A 134 5.70 -28.12 20.13
N ALA A 135 4.47 -27.65 19.90
CA ALA A 135 3.28 -28.14 20.62
C ALA A 135 3.02 -29.61 20.33
N LYS A 136 3.03 -30.02 19.05
CA LYS A 136 2.86 -31.44 18.65
C LYS A 136 3.96 -32.34 19.24
N GLU A 137 5.20 -31.86 19.26
CA GLU A 137 6.30 -32.62 19.84
C GLU A 137 6.23 -32.68 21.37
N LEU A 138 5.79 -31.60 22.01
CA LEU A 138 5.53 -31.58 23.45
C LEU A 138 4.45 -32.61 23.82
N ASP A 139 3.34 -32.67 23.06
CA ASP A 139 2.28 -33.66 23.29
C ASP A 139 2.81 -35.10 23.18
N ARG A 140 3.63 -35.40 22.18
CA ARG A 140 4.28 -36.72 22.05
C ARG A 140 5.15 -37.06 23.25
N LYS A 141 5.95 -36.10 23.74
CA LYS A 141 6.81 -36.28 24.92
C LYS A 141 6.03 -36.45 26.21
N VAL A 142 4.94 -35.69 26.39
CA VAL A 142 4.01 -35.87 27.52
C VAL A 142 3.43 -37.30 27.50
N MET A 143 2.96 -37.77 26.34
CA MET A 143 2.40 -39.12 26.20
C MET A 143 3.44 -40.23 26.38
N ALA A 144 4.70 -39.99 26.00
CA ALA A 144 5.81 -40.92 26.23
C ALA A 144 6.21 -40.96 27.72
N PHE A 145 6.27 -39.80 28.38
CA PHE A 145 6.53 -39.69 29.82
C PHE A 145 5.46 -40.40 30.64
N GLN A 146 4.17 -40.14 30.36
CA GLN A 146 3.05 -40.80 31.04
C GLN A 146 3.08 -42.32 30.88
N ARG A 147 3.48 -42.83 29.71
CA ARG A 147 3.67 -44.27 29.49
C ARG A 147 4.82 -44.85 30.31
N ALA A 148 5.97 -44.15 30.34
CA ALA A 148 7.11 -44.56 31.14
C ALA A 148 6.80 -44.55 32.64
N GLU A 149 6.10 -43.52 33.12
CA GLU A 149 5.65 -43.39 34.50
C GLU A 149 4.70 -44.53 34.90
N ARG A 150 3.70 -44.84 34.07
CA ARG A 150 2.80 -45.98 34.29
C ARG A 150 3.55 -47.31 34.33
N SER A 151 4.50 -47.54 33.42
CA SER A 151 5.27 -48.79 33.43
C SER A 151 6.08 -48.96 34.72
N VAL A 152 6.61 -47.87 35.29
CA VAL A 152 7.34 -47.88 36.57
C VAL A 152 6.39 -48.22 37.71
N LEU A 153 5.20 -47.61 37.73
CA LEU A 153 4.17 -47.87 38.74
C LEU A 153 3.70 -49.33 38.69
N ASP A 154 3.43 -49.87 37.49
CA ASP A 154 3.01 -51.25 37.30
C ASP A 154 4.09 -52.26 37.75
N SER A 155 5.37 -51.99 37.45
CA SER A 155 6.47 -52.84 37.92
C SER A 155 6.64 -52.85 39.45
N LYS A 156 6.28 -51.77 40.15
CA LYS A 156 6.29 -51.72 41.63
C LYS A 156 5.21 -52.60 42.26
N LEU A 157 4.15 -52.96 41.53
CA LEU A 157 3.07 -53.82 42.03
C LEU A 157 3.40 -55.32 41.90
N SER A 158 4.44 -55.70 41.14
CA SER A 158 4.67 -57.10 40.73
C SER A 158 5.83 -57.83 41.42
N ARG A 159 6.75 -57.19 42.17
CA ARG A 159 7.87 -57.94 42.77
C ARG A 159 8.58 -57.20 43.91
N GLN A 160 8.90 -57.97 44.96
CA GLN A 160 9.88 -57.64 45.99
C GLN A 160 11.27 -57.53 45.34
N GLU A 161 11.65 -56.32 44.89
CA GLU A 161 12.95 -56.03 44.26
C GLU A 161 13.73 -55.00 45.08
N ALA A 162 15.05 -55.21 45.16
CA ALA A 162 15.98 -54.48 46.02
C ALA A 162 15.87 -52.95 45.87
N GLU A 163 15.90 -52.25 47.00
CA GLU A 163 15.74 -50.79 47.14
C GLU A 163 16.61 -49.96 46.18
N MET A 164 17.78 -50.49 45.78
CA MET A 164 18.72 -49.85 44.84
C MET A 164 18.13 -49.68 43.42
N HIS A 165 17.30 -50.60 42.94
CA HIS A 165 16.70 -50.53 41.60
C HIS A 165 15.53 -49.52 41.55
N VAL A 166 14.80 -49.37 42.66
CA VAL A 166 13.71 -48.39 42.81
C VAL A 166 14.25 -46.96 42.79
N ARG A 167 15.37 -46.72 43.48
CA ARG A 167 16.01 -45.38 43.54
C ARG A 167 16.48 -44.91 42.17
N SER A 168 17.20 -45.77 41.44
CA SER A 168 17.65 -45.47 40.06
C SER A 168 16.47 -45.18 39.11
N ARG A 169 15.36 -45.90 39.27
CA ARG A 169 14.15 -45.70 38.44
C ARG A 169 13.43 -44.38 38.75
N ILE A 170 13.42 -43.97 40.03
CA ILE A 170 12.91 -42.66 40.46
C ILE A 170 13.80 -41.54 39.89
N GLU A 171 15.12 -41.68 40.00
CA GLU A 171 16.09 -40.73 39.43
C GLU A 171 15.91 -40.57 37.90
N TYR A 172 15.74 -41.67 37.17
CA TYR A 172 15.42 -41.65 35.73
C TYR A 172 14.12 -40.89 35.42
N LEU A 173 13.05 -41.12 36.19
CA LEU A 173 11.78 -40.41 35.99
C LEU A 173 11.91 -38.92 36.32
N MET A 174 12.68 -38.56 37.36
CA MET A 174 12.95 -37.16 37.69
C MET A 174 13.70 -36.47 36.55
N GLU A 175 14.75 -37.09 36.00
CA GLU A 175 15.50 -36.54 34.86
C GLU A 175 14.60 -36.35 33.64
N LYS A 176 13.75 -37.35 33.32
CA LYS A 176 12.79 -37.24 32.21
C LYS A 176 11.76 -36.15 32.42
N ARG A 177 11.31 -35.94 33.66
CA ARG A 177 10.39 -34.86 34.02
C ARG A 177 11.06 -33.50 33.85
N GLU A 178 12.30 -33.36 34.29
CA GLU A 178 13.08 -32.13 34.10
C GLU A 178 13.28 -31.80 32.61
N GLN A 179 13.64 -32.79 31.79
CA GLN A 179 13.72 -32.64 30.34
C GLN A 179 12.39 -32.17 29.74
N LEU A 180 11.26 -32.75 30.19
CA LEU A 180 9.93 -32.36 29.74
C LEU A 180 9.60 -30.91 30.14
N ASP A 181 9.91 -30.51 31.37
CA ASP A 181 9.67 -29.15 31.86
C ASP A 181 10.55 -28.12 31.14
N MET A 182 11.81 -28.45 30.82
CA MET A 182 12.66 -27.62 29.95
C MET A 182 12.04 -27.47 28.54
N PHE A 183 11.51 -28.55 27.97
CA PHE A 183 10.81 -28.48 26.69
C PHE A 183 9.54 -27.63 26.75
N ARG A 184 8.74 -27.72 27.82
CA ARG A 184 7.58 -26.85 28.05
C ARG A 184 7.97 -25.38 28.08
N LYS A 185 8.99 -25.03 28.87
CA LYS A 185 9.51 -23.65 28.96
C LYS A 185 9.90 -23.12 27.57
N ARG A 186 10.63 -23.92 26.78
CA ARG A 186 10.98 -23.54 25.40
C ARG A 186 9.74 -23.32 24.52
N THR A 187 8.76 -24.21 24.56
CA THR A 187 7.51 -24.05 23.80
C THR A 187 6.76 -22.79 24.20
N ASP A 188 6.69 -22.48 25.49
CA ASP A 188 6.01 -21.29 25.98
C ASP A 188 6.75 -20.00 25.62
N MET A 189 8.09 -19.99 25.61
CA MET A 189 8.88 -18.87 25.07
C MET A 189 8.55 -18.59 23.60
N GLU A 190 8.44 -19.63 22.78
CA GLU A 190 8.11 -19.47 21.35
C GLU A 190 6.65 -19.03 21.13
N LYS A 191 5.71 -19.43 22.02
CA LYS A 191 4.34 -18.92 22.02
C LYS A 191 4.27 -17.44 22.34
N VAL A 192 5.02 -16.98 23.34
CA VAL A 192 5.10 -15.54 23.68
C VAL A 192 5.65 -14.77 22.48
N LYS A 193 6.73 -15.26 21.85
CA LYS A 193 7.28 -14.64 20.64
C LYS A 193 6.26 -14.59 19.49
N HIS A 194 5.47 -15.64 19.31
CA HIS A 194 4.38 -15.64 18.32
C HIS A 194 3.33 -14.56 18.62
N GLN A 195 2.92 -14.42 19.88
CA GLN A 195 1.97 -13.37 20.29
C GLN A 195 2.52 -11.96 20.04
N THR A 196 3.81 -11.73 20.32
CA THR A 196 4.49 -10.47 20.00
C THR A 196 4.46 -10.19 18.50
N ASN A 197 4.86 -11.14 17.66
CA ASN A 197 4.83 -10.99 16.20
C ASN A 197 3.42 -10.71 15.66
N MET A 198 2.39 -11.35 16.23
CA MET A 198 0.99 -11.15 15.87
C MET A 198 0.55 -9.71 16.18
N HIS A 199 0.89 -9.20 17.37
CA HIS A 199 0.58 -7.82 17.75
C HIS A 199 1.32 -6.80 16.86
N GLU A 200 2.60 -7.01 16.60
CA GLU A 200 3.40 -6.15 15.71
C GLU A 200 2.81 -6.11 14.30
N THR A 201 2.49 -7.27 13.73
CA THR A 201 1.90 -7.36 12.37
C THR A 201 0.55 -6.65 12.31
N GLN A 202 -0.29 -6.81 13.32
CA GLN A 202 -1.56 -6.12 13.41
C GLN A 202 -1.38 -4.60 13.50
N GLN A 203 -0.45 -4.13 14.34
CA GLN A 203 -0.17 -2.71 14.50
C GLN A 203 0.37 -2.08 13.20
N ILE A 204 1.27 -2.78 12.51
CA ILE A 204 1.79 -2.36 11.20
C ILE A 204 0.68 -2.33 10.16
N ALA A 205 -0.23 -3.31 10.16
CA ALA A 205 -1.36 -3.33 9.23
C ALA A 205 -2.29 -2.14 9.43
N VAL A 206 -2.75 -1.89 10.66
CA VAL A 206 -3.69 -0.79 10.95
C VAL A 206 -3.05 0.56 10.67
N ASN A 207 -1.85 0.79 11.21
CA ASN A 207 -1.18 2.08 11.03
C ASN A 207 -0.76 2.30 9.58
N GLY A 208 -0.21 1.27 8.91
CA GLY A 208 0.21 1.34 7.52
C GLY A 208 -0.96 1.61 6.58
N PHE A 209 -2.12 0.97 6.79
CA PHE A 209 -3.32 1.25 6.00
C PHE A 209 -3.87 2.64 6.27
N GLN A 210 -3.98 3.05 7.54
CA GLN A 210 -4.50 4.38 7.87
C GLN A 210 -3.61 5.48 7.28
N THR A 211 -2.31 5.44 7.54
CA THR A 211 -1.36 6.44 7.02
C THR A 211 -1.27 6.40 5.50
N GLY A 212 -1.21 5.20 4.91
CA GLY A 212 -1.09 5.03 3.47
C GLY A 212 -2.31 5.52 2.69
N PHE A 213 -3.51 5.13 3.10
CA PHE A 213 -4.75 5.61 2.46
C PHE A 213 -4.94 7.11 2.68
N SER A 214 -4.72 7.63 3.89
CA SER A 214 -4.82 9.07 4.15
C SER A 214 -3.89 9.86 3.22
N SER A 215 -2.62 9.46 3.12
CA SER A 215 -1.66 10.14 2.24
C SER A 215 -2.08 10.12 0.77
N VAL A 216 -2.60 8.99 0.27
CA VAL A 216 -3.05 8.89 -1.12
C VAL A 216 -4.29 9.75 -1.36
N PHE A 217 -5.28 9.71 -0.45
CA PHE A 217 -6.51 10.49 -0.61
C PHE A 217 -6.29 11.99 -0.44
N GLU A 218 -5.41 12.42 0.47
CA GLU A 218 -4.99 13.81 0.60
C GLU A 218 -4.33 14.31 -0.68
N SER A 219 -3.39 13.53 -1.23
CA SER A 219 -2.72 13.88 -2.50
C SER A 219 -3.72 13.97 -3.67
N LEU A 220 -4.69 13.05 -3.73
CA LEU A 220 -5.74 13.08 -4.75
C LEU A 220 -6.71 14.25 -4.59
N ALA A 221 -7.04 14.61 -3.34
CA ALA A 221 -7.88 15.76 -3.05
C ALA A 221 -7.18 17.07 -3.46
N GLU A 222 -5.90 17.22 -3.15
CA GLU A 222 -5.07 18.34 -3.61
C GLU A 222 -5.00 18.40 -5.13
N PHE A 223 -4.69 17.27 -5.78
CA PHE A 223 -4.70 17.18 -7.25
C PHE A 223 -6.04 17.62 -7.85
N SER A 224 -7.15 17.13 -7.29
CA SER A 224 -8.49 17.46 -7.78
C SER A 224 -8.82 18.94 -7.57
N GLN A 225 -8.44 19.52 -6.44
CA GLN A 225 -8.65 20.93 -6.14
C GLN A 225 -7.87 21.83 -7.11
N VAL A 226 -6.60 21.51 -7.36
CA VAL A 226 -5.76 22.25 -8.31
C VAL A 226 -6.31 22.09 -9.74
N ALA A 227 -6.74 20.88 -10.13
CA ALA A 227 -7.34 20.63 -11.43
C ALA A 227 -8.64 21.42 -11.65
N VAL A 228 -9.54 21.44 -10.67
CA VAL A 228 -10.77 22.24 -10.75
C VAL A 228 -10.44 23.72 -10.88
N LYS A 229 -9.53 24.24 -10.06
CA LYS A 229 -9.11 25.65 -10.11
C LYS A 229 -8.55 26.00 -11.50
N MET A 230 -7.68 25.15 -12.04
CA MET A 230 -7.14 25.29 -13.39
C MET A 230 -8.26 25.39 -14.44
N TYR A 231 -9.23 24.47 -14.42
CA TYR A 231 -10.30 24.46 -15.43
C TYR A 231 -11.22 25.68 -15.31
N VAL A 232 -11.47 26.16 -14.08
CA VAL A 232 -12.21 27.42 -13.86
C VAL A 232 -11.44 28.61 -14.43
N GLU A 233 -10.14 28.73 -14.15
CA GLU A 233 -9.30 29.81 -14.68
C GLU A 233 -9.26 29.79 -16.22
N LEU A 234 -9.11 28.60 -16.83
CA LEU A 234 -9.17 28.44 -18.29
C LEU A 234 -10.52 28.87 -18.87
N MET A 235 -11.65 28.48 -18.25
CA MET A 235 -12.97 28.89 -18.73
C MET A 235 -13.19 30.40 -18.63
N THR A 236 -12.76 31.03 -17.53
CA THR A 236 -12.88 32.50 -17.39
C THR A 236 -12.04 33.25 -18.43
N PHE A 237 -10.87 32.73 -18.79
CA PHE A 237 -10.06 33.28 -19.88
C PHE A 237 -10.80 33.21 -21.22
N CYS A 238 -11.43 32.07 -21.52
CA CYS A 238 -12.21 31.90 -22.75
C CYS A 238 -13.36 32.90 -22.84
N GLU A 239 -14.12 33.07 -21.76
CA GLU A 239 -15.26 34.00 -21.71
C GLU A 239 -14.83 35.45 -21.97
N ASN A 240 -13.69 35.87 -21.41
CA ASN A 240 -13.15 37.21 -21.62
C ASN A 240 -12.65 37.42 -23.06
N SER A 241 -11.97 36.43 -23.65
CA SER A 241 -11.47 36.51 -25.03
C SER A 241 -12.60 36.65 -26.07
N VAL A 242 -13.75 35.99 -25.83
CA VAL A 242 -14.94 36.09 -26.70
C VAL A 242 -15.65 37.44 -26.54
N ALA A 243 -15.58 38.06 -25.36
CA ALA A 243 -16.15 39.40 -25.13
C ALA A 243 -15.36 40.50 -25.86
N ASP A 244 -14.03 40.40 -25.89
CA ASP A 244 -13.15 41.35 -26.57
C ASP A 244 -13.24 41.26 -28.11
N GLU A 245 -13.43 40.06 -28.67
CA GLU A 245 -13.71 39.89 -30.11
C GLU A 245 -15.08 40.47 -30.52
N LYS A 246 -16.07 40.46 -29.62
CA LYS A 246 -17.38 41.06 -29.88
C LYS A 246 -17.35 42.59 -29.83
N SER A 247 -16.62 43.18 -28.88
CA SER A 247 -16.53 44.65 -28.73
C SER A 247 -15.74 45.30 -29.88
N SER A 248 -14.67 44.67 -30.34
CA SER A 248 -13.84 45.12 -31.48
C SER A 248 -14.59 45.06 -32.83
N ASN A 249 -15.41 44.02 -33.05
CA ASN A 249 -16.24 43.91 -34.25
C ASN A 249 -17.41 44.91 -34.30
N THR A 250 -17.94 45.34 -33.14
CA THR A 250 -18.96 46.41 -33.10
C THR A 250 -18.38 47.80 -33.36
N SER A 251 -17.13 48.08 -32.93
CA SER A 251 -16.48 49.37 -33.16
C SER A 251 -15.95 49.55 -34.59
N SER A 252 -15.85 48.48 -35.39
CA SER A 252 -15.35 48.51 -36.76
C SER A 252 -16.45 48.67 -37.82
N LYS A 253 -17.72 48.81 -37.39
CA LYS A 253 -18.90 48.95 -38.25
C LYS A 253 -19.58 50.34 -38.16
N GLU A 254 -19.04 51.25 -37.37
CA GLU A 254 -19.36 52.69 -37.38
C GLU A 254 -18.29 53.47 -38.14
#